data_AF-A0A7L1SKR4-F1
#
_entry.id   AF-A0A7L1SKR4-F1
#
_cell.length_a   1.000
_cell.length_b   1.000
_cell.length_c   1.000
_cell.angle_alpha   90.00
_cell.angle_beta   90.00
_cell.angle_gamma   90.00
#
_symmetry.space_group_name_H-M   'P 1'
#
loop_
_entity.id
_entity.type
_entity.pdbx_description
1 polymer ?
#
loop_
_entity_poly.entity_id
_entity_poly.type
_entity_poly.pdbx_seq_one_letter_code
_entity_poly.pdbx_strand_id
1 'polypeptide(L)'
;AMEAPPPRRHRARYKGPAAPPWKETYRRRCMERLRSSRAKLLDRYRQAGERPRGPGTLLVQEVMEQEWQTLQAAQESLPALGGTEEALAQMLEDPDELAVLEEIQRELILQEQSVIEEYERSLQFDEECLNAMLDGLDASDKVICPVCRKNNLTVRNHFIFCQCGLYISTQGMTEGKLRSLLENTLTEHSHRCFHNPEFTVTSGMEEEANLLMSCAV
;
A
#
# COMPACT_ATOMS: atom_id res chain seq x y z
N ALA A 1 33.08 -12.92 -34.81
CA ALA A 1 33.38 -13.53 -33.50
C ALA A 1 34.25 -12.56 -32.70
N MET A 2 33.71 -12.00 -31.62
CA MET A 2 34.48 -11.43 -30.50
C MET A 2 33.47 -11.25 -29.35
N GLU A 3 33.35 -12.30 -28.56
CA GLU A 3 32.48 -12.39 -27.39
C GLU A 3 33.17 -11.64 -26.24
N ALA A 4 32.55 -10.56 -25.75
CA ALA A 4 33.05 -9.84 -24.59
C ALA A 4 32.85 -10.70 -23.33
N PRO A 5 33.86 -10.86 -22.46
CA PRO A 5 33.73 -11.71 -21.28
C PRO A 5 32.77 -11.06 -20.26
N PRO A 6 31.93 -11.85 -19.57
CA PRO A 6 30.91 -11.29 -18.69
C PRO A 6 31.54 -10.62 -17.46
N PRO A 7 31.02 -9.45 -17.00
CA PRO A 7 31.55 -8.72 -15.84
C PRO A 7 31.29 -9.42 -14.48
N ARG A 8 30.84 -10.68 -14.50
CA ARG A 8 30.27 -11.38 -13.34
C ARG A 8 31.33 -12.00 -12.43
N ARG A 9 32.55 -12.28 -12.90
CA ARG A 9 33.58 -12.99 -12.11
C ARG A 9 34.17 -12.17 -10.96
N HIS A 10 34.31 -10.85 -11.12
CA HIS A 10 34.96 -10.02 -10.09
C HIS A 10 34.02 -9.68 -8.92
N ARG A 11 32.72 -9.52 -9.18
CA ARG A 11 31.72 -9.14 -8.16
C ARG A 11 31.43 -10.28 -7.17
N ALA A 12 31.46 -11.53 -7.64
CA ALA A 12 31.22 -12.73 -6.83
C ALA A 12 32.31 -12.99 -5.76
N ARG A 13 33.55 -12.52 -5.98
CA ARG A 13 34.67 -12.72 -5.04
C ARG A 13 34.59 -11.84 -3.79
N TYR A 14 33.94 -10.68 -3.87
CA TYR A 14 33.87 -9.71 -2.77
C TYR A 14 32.47 -9.48 -2.21
N LYS A 15 31.42 -9.88 -2.95
CA LYS A 15 30.00 -9.78 -2.56
C LYS A 15 29.33 -11.16 -2.55
N GLY A 16 29.99 -12.17 -1.96
CA GLY A 16 29.37 -13.46 -1.68
C GLY A 16 28.31 -13.35 -0.56
N PRO A 17 27.39 -14.31 -0.42
CA PRO A 17 26.24 -14.23 0.51
C PRO A 17 26.63 -14.20 2.00
N ALA A 18 27.87 -14.58 2.33
CA ALA A 18 28.41 -14.51 3.68
C ALA A 18 29.59 -13.54 3.72
N ALA A 19 29.37 -12.36 4.29
CA ALA A 19 30.47 -11.46 4.63
C ALA A 19 31.44 -12.20 5.58
N PRO A 20 32.77 -12.13 5.37
CA PRO A 20 33.73 -12.74 6.28
C PRO A 20 33.45 -12.35 7.74
N PRO A 21 33.57 -13.27 8.72
CA PRO A 21 33.19 -13.02 10.12
C PRO A 21 33.81 -11.74 10.72
N TRP A 22 35.01 -11.36 10.28
CA TRP A 22 35.68 -10.14 10.72
C TRP A 22 34.97 -8.85 10.25
N LYS A 23 34.32 -8.83 9.07
CA LYS A 23 33.58 -7.67 8.57
C LYS A 23 32.34 -7.41 9.40
N GLU A 24 31.63 -8.47 9.76
CA GLU A 24 30.47 -8.39 10.66
C GLU A 24 30.89 -7.93 12.05
N THR A 25 32.00 -8.49 12.56
CA THR A 25 32.57 -8.09 13.85
C THR A 25 33.01 -6.61 13.84
N TYR A 26 33.62 -6.14 12.75
CA TYR A 26 34.00 -4.74 12.59
C TYR A 26 32.80 -3.80 12.52
N ARG A 27 31.76 -4.15 11.74
CA ARG A 27 30.51 -3.37 11.67
C ARG A 27 29.85 -3.27 13.04
N ARG A 28 29.75 -4.39 13.77
CA ARG A 28 29.18 -4.41 15.12
C ARG A 28 29.95 -3.49 16.07
N ARG A 29 31.28 -3.60 16.11
CA ARG A 29 32.14 -2.74 16.94
C ARG A 29 32.05 -1.26 16.56
N CYS A 30 31.90 -0.95 15.26
CA CYS A 30 31.72 0.43 14.80
C CYS A 30 30.39 1.01 15.29
N MET A 31 29.30 0.26 15.13
CA MET A 31 27.97 0.64 15.61
C MET A 31 27.92 0.78 17.13
N GLU A 32 28.59 -0.11 17.88
CA GLU A 32 28.74 0.01 19.33
C GLU A 32 29.49 1.28 19.72
N ARG A 33 30.63 1.59 19.09
CA ARG A 33 31.36 2.84 19.35
C ARG A 33 30.48 4.07 19.09
N LEU A 34 29.70 4.06 18.01
CA LEU A 34 28.80 5.16 17.68
C LEU A 34 27.70 5.31 18.74
N ARG A 35 27.07 4.21 19.15
CA ARG A 35 26.05 4.18 20.21
C ARG A 35 26.62 4.68 21.53
N SER A 36 27.80 4.19 21.94
CA SER A 36 28.47 4.65 23.17
C SER A 36 28.87 6.12 23.11
N SER A 37 29.32 6.62 21.94
CA SER A 37 29.64 8.04 21.76
C SER A 37 28.38 8.91 21.89
N ARG A 38 27.28 8.49 21.26
CA ARG A 38 25.99 9.18 21.37
C ARG A 38 25.46 9.18 22.80
N ALA A 39 25.50 8.03 23.48
CA ALA A 39 25.07 7.91 24.87
C ALA A 39 25.87 8.86 25.79
N LYS A 40 27.21 8.87 25.66
CA LYS A 40 28.07 9.80 26.42
C LYS A 40 27.76 11.27 26.14
N LEU A 41 27.42 11.63 24.91
CA LEU A 41 27.02 13.00 24.57
C LEU A 41 25.70 13.37 25.24
N LEU A 42 24.68 12.51 25.12
CA LEU A 42 23.38 12.73 25.74
C LEU A 42 23.47 12.78 27.27
N ASP A 43 24.28 11.91 27.87
CA ASP A 43 24.52 11.91 29.31
C ASP A 43 25.21 13.19 29.77
N ARG A 44 26.11 13.78 28.98
CA ARG A 44 26.67 15.12 29.28
C ARG A 44 25.60 16.21 29.27
N TYR A 45 24.66 16.17 28.34
CA TYR A 45 23.55 17.12 28.30
C TYR A 45 22.58 16.93 29.46
N ARG A 46 22.27 15.69 29.83
CA ARG A 46 21.41 15.37 30.98
C ARG A 46 22.08 15.77 32.30
N GLN A 47 23.34 15.42 32.49
CA GLN A 47 24.12 15.73 33.70
C GLN A 47 24.55 17.21 33.77
N ALA A 48 24.43 17.97 32.69
CA ALA A 48 24.60 19.43 32.74
C ALA A 48 23.55 20.09 33.67
N GLY A 49 22.45 19.41 33.98
CA GLY A 49 21.49 19.82 35.01
C GLY A 49 21.84 19.37 36.45
N GLU A 50 22.78 18.44 36.64
CA GLU A 50 23.08 17.81 37.95
C GLU A 50 24.44 18.20 38.56
N ARG A 51 25.36 18.80 37.79
CA ARG A 51 26.66 19.28 38.32
C ARG A 51 26.50 20.57 39.15
N PRO A 52 27.42 20.87 40.10
CA PRO A 52 27.38 22.13 40.84
C PRO A 52 27.30 23.29 39.86
N ARG A 53 26.19 24.02 40.01
CA ARG A 53 25.66 25.00 39.09
C ARG A 53 26.69 26.08 38.74
N GLY A 54 26.93 26.30 37.45
CA GLY A 54 27.51 27.55 36.98
C GLY A 54 26.46 28.67 37.05
N PRO A 55 26.86 29.95 37.17
CA PRO A 55 25.93 31.08 37.35
C PRO A 55 24.81 31.15 36.31
N GLY A 56 25.07 30.73 35.07
CA GLY A 56 24.10 30.78 33.97
C GLY A 56 22.99 29.72 33.98
N THR A 57 23.21 28.55 34.61
CA THR A 57 22.18 27.48 34.65
C THR A 57 21.19 27.69 35.79
N LEU A 58 21.66 28.29 36.90
CA LEU A 58 20.80 28.81 37.98
C LEU A 58 19.87 29.91 37.47
N LEU A 59 20.41 30.85 36.68
CA LEU A 59 19.64 31.96 36.14
C LEU A 59 18.46 31.51 35.28
N VAL A 60 18.62 30.49 34.43
CA VAL A 60 17.53 30.04 33.56
C VAL A 60 16.41 29.39 34.36
N GLN A 61 16.74 28.51 35.32
CA GLN A 61 15.72 27.87 36.15
C GLN A 61 15.02 28.89 37.08
N GLU A 62 15.78 29.81 37.70
CA GLU A 62 15.21 30.88 38.51
C GLU A 62 14.35 31.83 37.68
N VAL A 63 14.78 32.23 36.48
CA VAL A 63 13.97 33.06 35.58
C VAL A 63 12.72 32.30 35.16
N MET A 64 12.82 31.01 34.82
CA MET A 64 11.62 30.22 34.48
C MET A 64 10.65 30.09 35.65
N GLU A 65 11.13 29.85 36.87
CA GLU A 65 10.30 29.78 38.08
C GLU A 65 9.70 31.15 38.42
N GLN A 66 10.46 32.23 38.25
CA GLN A 66 10.02 33.60 38.48
C GLN A 66 8.98 34.05 37.46
N GLU A 67 9.21 33.80 36.17
CA GLU A 67 8.25 34.08 35.09
C GLU A 67 6.99 33.22 35.25
N TRP A 68 7.14 31.95 35.64
CA TRP A 68 6.01 31.06 35.93
C TRP A 68 5.17 31.55 37.12
N GLN A 69 5.81 32.00 38.20
CA GLN A 69 5.14 32.60 39.35
C GLN A 69 4.47 33.92 38.99
N THR A 70 5.08 34.71 38.10
CA THR A 70 4.51 35.98 37.61
C THR A 70 3.27 35.73 36.74
N LEU A 71 3.30 34.69 35.89
CA LEU A 71 2.13 34.25 35.12
C LEU A 71 1.01 33.73 36.01
N GLN A 72 1.32 32.90 37.02
CA GLN A 72 0.32 32.43 37.99
C GLN A 72 -0.28 33.58 38.80
N ALA A 73 0.54 34.51 39.28
CA ALA A 73 0.06 35.67 40.03
C ALA A 73 -0.78 36.61 39.14
N ALA A 74 -0.38 36.82 37.88
CA ALA A 74 -1.19 37.54 36.90
C ALA A 74 -2.55 36.85 36.70
N GLN A 75 -2.55 35.52 36.64
CA GLN A 75 -3.74 34.68 36.50
C GLN A 75 -4.65 34.65 37.74
N GLU A 76 -4.09 34.85 38.94
CA GLU A 76 -4.85 35.03 40.20
C GLU A 76 -5.31 36.47 40.43
N SER A 77 -4.60 37.46 39.86
CA SER A 77 -4.96 38.89 39.91
C SER A 77 -5.98 39.31 38.85
N LEU A 78 -6.10 38.52 37.79
CA LEU A 78 -7.30 38.45 36.96
C LEU A 78 -8.39 37.76 37.79
N PRO A 79 -9.65 38.22 37.76
CA PRO A 79 -10.73 37.47 38.38
C PRO A 79 -10.66 36.02 37.86
N ALA A 80 -10.68 35.06 38.79
CA ALA A 80 -10.28 33.68 38.63
C ALA A 80 -10.60 33.07 37.25
N LEU A 81 -9.78 32.12 36.79
CA LEU A 81 -10.16 31.12 35.78
C LEU A 81 -11.32 30.18 36.25
N GLY A 82 -12.37 30.74 36.83
CA GLY A 82 -13.74 30.41 36.41
C GLY A 82 -14.14 31.12 35.11
N GLY A 83 -13.35 32.12 34.67
CA GLY A 83 -13.62 32.97 33.52
C GLY A 83 -13.30 32.41 32.14
N THR A 84 -12.98 31.12 31.97
CA THR A 84 -12.99 30.52 30.62
C THR A 84 -14.41 30.47 30.08
N GLU A 85 -15.40 30.12 30.90
CA GLU A 85 -16.81 30.16 30.51
C GLU A 85 -17.31 31.59 30.29
N GLU A 86 -16.89 32.54 31.12
CA GLU A 86 -17.33 33.94 31.01
C GLU A 86 -16.67 34.66 29.84
N ALA A 87 -15.40 34.38 29.55
CA ALA A 87 -14.73 34.89 28.34
C ALA A 87 -15.29 34.24 27.07
N LEU A 88 -15.53 32.92 27.07
CA LEU A 88 -16.24 32.24 25.97
C LEU A 88 -17.67 32.79 25.82
N ALA A 89 -18.38 33.05 26.91
CA ALA A 89 -19.72 33.63 26.90
C ALA A 89 -19.72 35.06 26.35
N GLN A 90 -18.73 35.88 26.73
CA GLN A 90 -18.56 37.23 26.18
C GLN A 90 -18.22 37.20 24.68
N MET A 91 -17.38 36.27 24.24
CA MET A 91 -17.11 36.04 22.81
C MET A 91 -18.37 35.55 22.06
N LEU A 92 -19.21 34.74 22.71
CA LEU A 92 -20.51 34.27 22.19
C LEU A 92 -21.61 35.35 22.23
N GLU A 93 -21.35 36.49 22.87
CA GLU A 93 -22.26 37.64 22.95
C GLU A 93 -21.86 38.77 22.00
N ASP A 94 -20.62 38.79 21.49
CA ASP A 94 -20.14 39.78 20.50
C ASP A 94 -20.59 39.39 19.08
N PRO A 95 -21.48 40.19 18.44
CA PRO A 95 -21.98 39.89 17.09
C PRO A 95 -20.89 39.81 16.02
N ASP A 96 -19.81 40.59 16.17
CA ASP A 96 -18.72 40.62 15.19
C ASP A 96 -17.86 39.35 15.27
N GLU A 97 -17.56 38.86 16.48
CA GLU A 97 -16.85 37.58 16.67
C GLU A 97 -17.69 36.38 16.25
N LEU A 98 -19.01 36.39 16.54
CA LEU A 98 -19.93 35.37 16.06
C LEU A 98 -19.97 35.30 14.52
N ALA A 99 -19.97 36.45 13.84
CA ALA A 99 -19.97 36.49 12.38
C ALA A 99 -18.71 35.86 11.78
N VAL A 100 -17.54 36.09 12.40
CA VAL A 100 -16.27 35.46 12.00
C VAL A 100 -16.31 33.95 12.21
N LEU A 101 -16.85 33.48 13.35
CA LEU A 101 -16.99 32.04 13.60
C LEU A 101 -17.95 31.37 12.61
N GLU A 102 -19.05 32.02 12.24
CA GLU A 102 -19.95 31.52 11.21
C GLU A 102 -19.30 31.49 9.83
N GLU A 103 -18.49 32.49 9.48
CA GLU A 103 -17.70 32.50 8.24
C GLU A 103 -16.73 31.32 8.19
N ILE A 104 -15.96 31.12 9.27
CA ILE A 104 -15.02 29.98 9.38
C ILE A 104 -15.77 28.64 9.27
N GLN A 105 -16.93 28.50 9.93
CA GLN A 105 -17.74 27.29 9.82
C GLN A 105 -18.23 27.04 8.40
N ARG A 106 -18.68 28.09 7.69
CA ARG A 106 -19.09 27.98 6.29
C ARG A 106 -17.91 27.61 5.39
N GLU A 107 -16.74 28.20 5.58
CA GLU A 107 -15.53 27.84 4.84
C GLU A 107 -15.13 26.37 5.07
N LEU A 108 -15.16 25.90 6.32
CA LEU A 108 -14.87 24.50 6.65
C LEU A 108 -15.83 23.54 5.94
N ILE A 109 -17.13 23.82 5.97
CA ILE A 109 -18.14 22.99 5.28
C ILE A 109 -17.86 22.96 3.77
N LEU A 110 -17.53 24.10 3.16
CA LEU A 110 -17.22 24.17 1.73
C LEU A 110 -15.93 23.42 1.39
N GLN A 111 -14.92 23.47 2.25
CA GLN A 111 -13.69 22.70 2.08
C GLN A 111 -13.96 21.19 2.17
N GLU A 112 -14.73 20.75 3.17
CA GLU A 112 -15.11 19.34 3.31
C GLU A 112 -15.87 18.84 2.06
N GLN A 113 -16.84 19.62 1.57
CA GLN A 113 -17.57 19.30 0.34
C GLN A 113 -16.63 19.22 -0.87
N SER A 114 -15.73 20.19 -1.04
CA SER A 114 -14.75 20.18 -2.13
C SER A 114 -13.84 18.95 -2.09
N VAL A 115 -13.42 18.51 -0.91
CA VAL A 115 -12.58 17.31 -0.74
C VAL A 115 -13.35 16.06 -1.15
N ILE A 116 -14.63 15.95 -0.75
CA ILE A 116 -15.50 14.83 -1.14
C ILE A 116 -15.68 14.82 -2.66
N GLU A 117 -15.98 15.96 -3.28
CA GLU A 117 -16.17 16.08 -4.72
C GLU A 117 -14.89 15.76 -5.53
N GLU A 118 -13.71 16.13 -5.02
CA GLU A 118 -12.44 15.73 -5.63
C GLU A 118 -12.23 14.21 -5.57
N TYR A 119 -12.51 13.61 -4.41
CA TYR A 119 -12.40 12.16 -4.23
C TYR A 119 -13.38 11.40 -5.14
N GLU A 120 -14.63 11.83 -5.22
CA GLU A 120 -15.63 11.23 -6.10
C GLU A 120 -15.25 11.33 -7.57
N ARG A 121 -14.71 12.48 -8.01
CA ARG A 121 -14.18 12.62 -9.38
C ARG A 121 -12.99 11.70 -9.66
N SER A 122 -12.10 11.54 -8.69
CA SER A 122 -10.98 10.59 -8.83
C SER A 122 -11.48 9.15 -8.96
N LEU A 123 -12.48 8.77 -8.15
CA LEU A 123 -13.08 7.44 -8.23
C LEU A 123 -13.77 7.21 -9.58
N GLN A 124 -14.52 8.19 -10.08
CA GLN A 124 -15.16 8.11 -11.40
C GLN A 124 -14.11 7.94 -12.51
N PHE A 125 -13.00 8.68 -12.45
CA PHE A 125 -11.90 8.52 -13.42
C PHE A 125 -11.27 7.13 -13.35
N ASP A 126 -11.02 6.61 -12.15
CA ASP A 126 -10.47 5.26 -11.97
C ASP A 126 -11.43 4.19 -12.50
N GLU A 127 -12.73 4.34 -12.25
CA GLU A 127 -13.78 3.47 -12.78
C GLU A 127 -13.84 3.52 -14.31
N GLU A 128 -13.83 4.72 -14.91
CA GLU A 128 -13.79 4.90 -16.37
C GLU A 128 -12.55 4.25 -16.99
N CYS A 129 -11.40 4.37 -16.34
CA CYS A 129 -10.16 3.74 -16.78
C CYS A 129 -10.26 2.20 -16.75
N LEU A 130 -10.79 1.65 -15.65
CA LEU A 130 -11.02 0.21 -15.53
C LEU A 130 -12.02 -0.29 -16.58
N ASN A 131 -13.13 0.44 -16.78
CA ASN A 131 -14.13 0.10 -17.79
C ASN A 131 -13.54 0.11 -19.20
N ALA A 132 -12.73 1.11 -19.56
CA ALA A 132 -12.05 1.14 -20.85
C ALA A 132 -11.07 -0.04 -21.04
N MET A 133 -10.40 -0.48 -19.96
CA MET A 133 -9.55 -1.68 -20.00
C MET A 133 -10.37 -2.96 -20.19
N LEU A 134 -11.53 -3.07 -19.53
CA LEU A 134 -12.45 -4.19 -19.68
C LEU A 134 -13.04 -4.26 -21.10
N ASP A 135 -13.46 -3.12 -21.66
CA ASP A 135 -13.93 -3.02 -23.05
C ASP A 135 -12.88 -3.54 -24.04
N GLY A 136 -11.59 -3.24 -23.78
CA GLY A 136 -10.48 -3.76 -24.56
C GLY A 136 -10.31 -5.29 -24.49
N LEU A 137 -10.72 -5.92 -23.39
CA LEU A 137 -10.72 -7.37 -23.22
C LEU A 137 -11.96 -8.01 -23.88
N ASP A 138 -13.14 -7.43 -23.66
CA ASP A 138 -14.43 -7.91 -24.19
C ASP A 138 -14.54 -7.75 -25.72
N ALA A 139 -13.84 -6.76 -26.31
CA ALA A 139 -13.78 -6.60 -27.76
C ALA A 139 -13.15 -7.81 -28.48
N SER A 140 -12.36 -8.62 -27.76
CA SER A 140 -11.91 -9.92 -28.26
C SER A 140 -12.88 -10.99 -27.78
N ASP A 141 -13.81 -11.41 -28.64
CA ASP A 141 -14.70 -12.56 -28.39
C ASP A 141 -13.90 -13.88 -28.36
N LYS A 142 -12.74 -13.91 -27.71
CA LYS A 142 -11.76 -14.99 -27.72
C LYS A 142 -11.75 -15.69 -26.38
N VAL A 143 -11.71 -17.01 -26.41
CA VAL A 143 -11.68 -17.82 -25.19
C VAL A 143 -10.23 -17.99 -24.73
N ILE A 144 -9.92 -17.61 -23.49
CA ILE A 144 -8.60 -17.87 -22.90
C ILE A 144 -8.42 -19.37 -22.67
N CYS A 145 -7.26 -19.92 -23.04
CA CYS A 145 -6.96 -21.32 -22.87
C CYS A 145 -6.93 -21.72 -21.39
N PRO A 146 -7.79 -22.67 -20.97
CA PRO A 146 -7.89 -23.05 -19.55
C PRO A 146 -6.67 -23.84 -19.05
N VAL A 147 -5.89 -24.44 -19.96
CA VAL A 147 -4.68 -25.21 -19.63
C VAL A 147 -3.49 -24.29 -19.31
N CYS A 148 -3.22 -23.29 -20.17
CA CYS A 148 -2.05 -22.41 -19.99
C CYS A 148 -2.36 -21.06 -19.35
N ARG A 149 -3.64 -20.65 -19.31
CA ARG A 149 -4.13 -19.37 -18.76
C ARG A 149 -3.41 -18.13 -19.32
N LYS A 150 -2.87 -18.23 -20.53
CA LYS A 150 -2.03 -17.19 -21.17
C LYS A 150 -2.46 -16.86 -22.59
N ASN A 151 -2.71 -17.89 -23.38
CA ASN A 151 -2.98 -17.75 -24.82
C ASN A 151 -4.47 -17.98 -25.10
N ASN A 152 -4.98 -17.35 -26.15
CA ASN A 152 -6.34 -17.60 -26.63
C ASN A 152 -6.44 -18.95 -27.35
N LEU A 153 -7.58 -19.63 -27.20
CA LEU A 153 -7.98 -20.77 -28.01
C LEU A 153 -8.32 -20.29 -29.42
N THR A 154 -7.98 -21.09 -30.41
CA THR A 154 -8.41 -20.88 -31.79
C THR A 154 -9.26 -22.06 -32.21
N VAL A 155 -10.48 -21.79 -32.69
CA VAL A 155 -11.39 -22.80 -33.22
C VAL A 155 -11.41 -22.67 -34.75
N ARG A 156 -10.92 -23.70 -35.46
CA ARG A 156 -10.95 -23.76 -36.93
C ARG A 156 -11.34 -25.15 -37.38
N ASN A 157 -12.30 -25.26 -38.32
CA ASN A 157 -12.66 -26.51 -39.00
C ASN A 157 -12.76 -27.73 -38.06
N HIS A 158 -13.50 -27.60 -36.95
CA HIS A 158 -13.71 -28.67 -35.94
C HIS A 158 -12.51 -29.01 -35.04
N PHE A 159 -11.43 -28.23 -35.09
CA PHE A 159 -10.29 -28.34 -34.20
C PHE A 159 -10.19 -27.14 -33.26
N ILE A 160 -9.88 -27.43 -32.00
CA ILE A 160 -9.57 -26.43 -30.98
C ILE A 160 -8.09 -26.58 -30.66
N PHE A 161 -7.33 -25.51 -30.83
CA PHE A 161 -5.90 -25.54 -30.52
C PHE A 161 -5.41 -24.27 -29.82
N CYS A 162 -4.28 -24.40 -29.14
CA CYS A 162 -3.60 -23.31 -28.46
C CYS A 162 -2.08 -23.39 -28.66
N GLN A 163 -1.41 -22.25 -28.60
CA GLN A 163 0.06 -22.15 -28.71
C GLN A 163 0.81 -22.88 -27.57
N CYS A 164 0.12 -23.27 -26.49
CA CYS A 164 0.71 -24.10 -25.44
C CYS A 164 0.79 -25.59 -25.80
N GLY A 165 0.28 -26.02 -26.96
CA GLY A 165 0.25 -27.41 -27.39
C GLY A 165 -1.07 -28.14 -27.14
N LEU A 166 -2.10 -27.45 -26.61
CA LEU A 166 -3.47 -27.99 -26.57
C LEU A 166 -3.97 -28.22 -28.00
N TYR A 167 -4.48 -29.43 -28.26
CA TYR A 167 -5.08 -29.81 -29.52
C TYR A 167 -6.22 -30.80 -29.27
N ILE A 168 -7.43 -30.46 -29.71
CA ILE A 168 -8.66 -31.22 -29.50
C ILE A 168 -9.40 -31.28 -30.84
N SER A 169 -9.81 -32.49 -31.23
CA SER A 169 -10.64 -32.73 -32.40
C SER A 169 -12.06 -32.99 -31.95
N THR A 170 -13.00 -32.11 -32.29
CA THR A 170 -14.41 -32.22 -31.88
C THR A 170 -15.32 -31.81 -33.03
N GLN A 171 -16.08 -32.77 -33.56
CA GLN A 171 -17.02 -32.51 -34.65
C GLN A 171 -18.15 -31.55 -34.19
N GLY A 172 -18.46 -30.54 -35.01
CA GLY A 172 -19.57 -29.62 -34.75
C GLY A 172 -19.39 -28.60 -33.61
N MET A 173 -18.19 -28.51 -33.01
CA MET A 173 -17.87 -27.48 -32.02
C MET A 173 -17.61 -26.12 -32.69
N THR A 174 -18.25 -25.09 -32.14
CA THR A 174 -18.07 -23.69 -32.51
C THR A 174 -17.49 -22.93 -31.32
N GLU A 175 -16.89 -21.76 -31.59
CA GLU A 175 -16.31 -20.92 -30.54
C GLU A 175 -17.34 -20.53 -29.47
N GLY A 176 -18.55 -20.12 -29.87
CA GLY A 176 -19.63 -19.79 -28.93
C GLY A 176 -20.11 -20.99 -28.10
N LYS A 177 -20.21 -22.19 -28.69
CA LYS A 177 -20.56 -23.41 -27.92
C LYS A 177 -19.49 -23.75 -26.89
N LEU A 178 -18.23 -23.71 -27.30
CA LEU A 178 -17.10 -23.95 -26.40
C LEU A 178 -17.08 -22.95 -25.24
N ARG A 179 -17.31 -21.66 -25.52
CA ARG A 179 -17.40 -20.60 -24.52
C ARG A 179 -18.51 -20.90 -23.51
N SER A 180 -19.73 -21.12 -23.99
CA SER A 180 -20.87 -21.41 -23.11
C SER A 180 -20.64 -22.65 -22.25
N LEU A 181 -19.98 -23.68 -22.77
CA LEU A 181 -19.69 -24.90 -22.03
C LEU A 181 -18.68 -24.65 -20.91
N LEU A 182 -17.58 -23.94 -21.22
CA LEU A 182 -16.57 -23.57 -20.22
C LEU A 182 -17.14 -22.64 -19.16
N GLU A 183 -17.92 -21.63 -19.56
CA GLU A 183 -18.53 -20.67 -18.65
C GLU A 183 -19.53 -21.35 -17.70
N ASN A 184 -20.44 -22.19 -18.23
CA ASN A 184 -21.40 -22.92 -17.41
C ASN A 184 -20.72 -23.87 -16.42
N THR A 185 -19.71 -24.63 -16.88
CA THR A 185 -19.00 -25.60 -16.02
C THR A 185 -18.17 -24.92 -14.93
N LEU A 186 -17.48 -23.82 -15.26
CA LEU A 186 -16.74 -23.03 -14.28
C LEU A 186 -17.67 -22.34 -13.27
N THR A 187 -18.79 -21.78 -13.74
CA THR A 187 -19.77 -21.12 -12.89
C THR A 187 -20.40 -22.12 -11.92
N GLU A 188 -20.81 -23.29 -12.40
CA GLU A 188 -21.35 -24.36 -11.55
C GLU A 188 -20.34 -24.79 -10.47
N HIS A 189 -19.06 -24.93 -10.84
CA HIS A 189 -17.99 -25.25 -9.90
C HIS A 189 -17.80 -24.15 -8.84
N SER A 190 -17.78 -22.89 -9.27
CA SER A 190 -17.57 -21.73 -8.38
C SER A 190 -18.63 -21.61 -7.27
N HIS A 191 -19.86 -22.06 -7.54
CA HIS A 191 -20.93 -22.08 -6.54
C HIS A 191 -20.71 -23.14 -5.45
N ARG A 192 -19.89 -24.16 -5.69
CA ARG A 192 -19.66 -25.28 -4.77
C ARG A 192 -18.25 -25.28 -4.17
N CYS A 193 -17.30 -24.58 -4.79
CA CYS A 193 -15.88 -24.64 -4.43
C CYS A 193 -15.18 -23.30 -4.68
N PHE A 194 -14.30 -22.89 -3.76
CA PHE A 194 -13.46 -21.69 -3.89
C PHE A 194 -12.08 -21.98 -4.49
N HIS A 195 -11.76 -23.25 -4.79
CA HIS A 195 -10.51 -23.63 -5.43
C HIS A 195 -10.59 -23.49 -6.95
N ASN A 196 -9.46 -23.10 -7.55
CA ASN A 196 -9.34 -22.99 -8.99
C ASN A 196 -9.29 -24.38 -9.63
N PRO A 197 -10.18 -24.72 -10.58
CA PRO A 197 -10.12 -25.98 -11.27
C PRO A 197 -8.88 -26.09 -12.17
N GLU A 198 -8.37 -27.31 -12.30
CA GLU A 198 -7.27 -27.68 -13.18
C GLU A 198 -7.83 -28.36 -14.43
N PHE A 199 -7.31 -27.93 -15.59
CA PHE A 199 -7.70 -28.48 -16.88
C PHE A 199 -6.57 -29.31 -17.46
N THR A 200 -6.90 -30.54 -17.83
CA THR A 200 -5.95 -31.49 -18.43
C THR A 200 -6.52 -32.04 -19.72
N VAL A 201 -5.64 -32.37 -20.67
CA VAL A 201 -6.01 -33.02 -21.91
C VAL A 201 -5.73 -34.50 -21.78
N THR A 202 -6.75 -35.32 -22.03
CA THR A 202 -6.60 -36.77 -22.06
C THR A 202 -6.70 -37.24 -23.50
N SER A 203 -5.62 -37.81 -24.04
CA SER A 203 -5.65 -38.58 -25.29
C SER A 203 -5.92 -40.05 -24.94
N GLY A 204 -7.14 -40.52 -25.19
CA GLY A 204 -7.47 -41.94 -25.04
C GLY A 204 -6.86 -42.80 -26.15
N MET A 205 -7.01 -44.12 -26.05
CA MET A 205 -6.71 -45.04 -27.17
C MET A 205 -7.65 -44.83 -28.38
N GLU A 206 -8.75 -44.11 -28.18
CA GLU A 206 -9.61 -43.57 -29.23
C GLU A 206 -9.05 -42.20 -29.64
N GLU A 207 -9.00 -41.92 -30.94
CA GLU A 207 -8.27 -40.80 -31.58
C GLU A 207 -8.72 -39.37 -31.17
N GLU A 208 -9.61 -39.25 -30.19
CA GLU A 208 -10.23 -38.01 -29.74
C GLU A 208 -9.63 -37.55 -28.40
N ALA A 209 -8.86 -36.47 -28.45
CA ALA A 209 -8.37 -35.79 -27.26
C ALA A 209 -9.50 -35.03 -26.56
N ASN A 210 -9.72 -35.30 -25.28
CA ASN A 210 -10.78 -34.66 -24.48
C ASN A 210 -10.20 -33.67 -23.47
N LEU A 211 -10.94 -32.59 -23.19
CA LEU A 211 -10.62 -31.63 -22.14
C LEU A 211 -11.34 -32.01 -20.84
N LEU A 212 -10.58 -32.34 -19.81
CA LEU A 212 -11.09 -32.69 -18.50
C LEU A 212 -10.88 -31.54 -17.51
N MET A 213 -11.93 -31.21 -16.76
CA MET A 213 -11.84 -30.33 -15.59
C MET A 213 -11.75 -31.19 -14.33
N SER A 214 -10.77 -30.89 -13.49
CA SER A 214 -10.57 -31.53 -12.19
C SER A 214 -10.41 -30.46 -11.12
N CYS A 215 -10.75 -30.79 -9.87
CA CYS A 215 -10.51 -29.91 -8.74
C CYS A 215 -9.63 -30.65 -7.74
N ALA A 216 -8.43 -30.13 -7.49
CA ALA A 216 -7.62 -30.53 -6.35
C ALA A 216 -8.26 -29.93 -5.10
N VAL A 217 -9.14 -30.71 -4.46
CA VAL A 217 -9.72 -30.40 -3.13
C VAL A 217 -8.66 -30.60 -2.07
#